data_AF-A0A800DFE1-F1
#
_entry.id   AF-A0A800DFE1-F1
#
_cell.length_a   1.000
_cell.length_b   1.000
_cell.length_c   1.000
_cell.angle_alpha   90.00
_cell.angle_beta   90.00
_cell.angle_gamma   90.00
#
_symmetry.space_group_name_H-M   'P 1'
#
loop_
_entity.id
_entity.type
_entity.pdbx_description
1 polymer ?
#
loop_
_entity_poly.entity_id
_entity_poly.type
_entity_poly.pdbx_seq_one_letter_code
_entity_poly.pdbx_strand_id
1 'polypeptide(L)'
;MRAGKWIGAILPLALIIWRGWPAPVSVKPLVEQGKIVGFFVTAEGERVATVRLDPLGRIMALNAERRGGSLRLYPLVCPNPTLGEGSFVEVRANPEEPQFPIVKFRLEIERFNPTAWEAEVGVLPFHFLSCSLPGAEIFLQRGWSIPTPIIDDYPLLKATGGVGVWIASRWSRNWTYAPPIGAYPIPYVGLWKASEGRLVAYDFLPTRILDNTEKYIASAYCWRLKSAREFFTLVFPHGAPKYVDLRYPKGGEVVESWFTLVWSKEMP
;
A
#
# COMPACT_ATOMS: atom_id res chain seq x y z
N MET A 1 28.26 9.62 53.08
CA MET A 1 27.46 10.13 51.93
C MET A 1 27.93 9.40 50.68
N ARG A 2 27.04 8.59 50.08
CA ARG A 2 27.30 7.78 48.89
C ARG A 2 27.21 8.66 47.65
N ALA A 3 28.27 8.76 46.85
CA ALA A 3 28.22 9.29 45.50
C ALA A 3 28.45 8.12 44.53
N GLY A 4 27.35 7.65 43.93
CA GLY A 4 27.32 6.52 43.02
C GLY A 4 27.90 6.86 41.65
N LYS A 5 28.65 5.89 41.11
CA LYS A 5 29.13 5.85 39.73
C LYS A 5 27.95 5.88 38.75
N TRP A 6 27.96 6.83 37.82
CA TRP A 6 27.15 6.77 36.61
C TRP A 6 27.85 5.85 35.61
N ILE A 7 27.31 4.65 35.41
CA ILE A 7 27.67 3.78 34.29
C ILE A 7 26.58 3.98 33.24
N GLY A 8 26.95 4.61 32.12
CA GLY A 8 26.08 4.72 30.96
C GLY A 8 25.73 3.34 30.42
N ALA A 9 24.45 3.00 30.44
CA ALA A 9 23.94 1.80 29.81
C ALA A 9 23.91 2.04 28.28
N ILE A 10 24.90 1.48 27.58
CA ILE A 10 24.83 1.26 26.14
C ILE A 10 23.87 0.08 25.93
N LEU A 11 22.69 0.37 25.39
CA LEU A 11 21.73 -0.65 24.94
C LEU A 11 22.42 -1.55 23.90
N PRO A 12 22.35 -2.90 24.03
CA PRO A 12 22.94 -3.77 23.03
C PRO A 12 22.08 -3.71 21.75
N LEU A 13 22.70 -3.32 20.64
CA LEU A 13 22.17 -3.64 19.31
C LEU A 13 22.03 -5.16 19.23
N ALA A 14 20.79 -5.65 19.18
CA ALA A 14 20.53 -7.06 18.95
C ALA A 14 21.13 -7.48 17.60
N LEU A 15 22.10 -8.39 17.64
CA LEU A 15 22.68 -9.04 16.49
C LEU A 15 21.63 -10.03 15.93
N ILE A 16 20.90 -9.61 14.89
CA ILE A 16 19.92 -10.46 14.21
C ILE A 16 20.69 -11.44 13.32
N ILE A 17 20.68 -12.72 13.67
CA ILE A 17 21.23 -13.81 12.85
C ILE A 17 20.25 -14.09 11.70
N TRP A 18 20.69 -13.84 10.47
CA TRP A 18 19.91 -14.00 9.24
C TRP A 18 19.81 -15.48 8.85
N ARG A 19 18.61 -16.07 8.92
CA ARG A 19 18.27 -17.26 8.13
C ARG A 19 17.30 -16.84 7.02
N GLY A 20 17.76 -17.01 5.78
CA GLY A 20 17.27 -16.31 4.59
C GLY A 20 15.88 -16.70 4.10
N TRP A 21 15.31 -15.81 3.30
CA TRP A 21 14.19 -16.08 2.40
C TRP A 21 14.65 -17.13 1.38
N PRO A 22 13.86 -18.17 1.07
CA PRO A 22 14.19 -19.05 -0.05
C PRO A 22 14.17 -18.21 -1.35
N ALA A 23 15.32 -18.10 -2.02
CA ALA A 23 15.50 -17.27 -3.22
C ALA A 23 14.61 -17.80 -4.38
N PRO A 24 14.08 -16.91 -5.25
CA PRO A 24 14.82 -15.85 -5.94
C PRO A 24 14.68 -14.42 -5.40
N VAL A 25 13.81 -14.15 -4.42
CA VAL A 25 13.57 -12.79 -3.90
C VAL A 25 13.89 -12.65 -2.41
N SER A 26 14.13 -11.42 -1.96
CA SER A 26 14.28 -11.06 -0.54
C SER A 26 13.34 -9.92 -0.19
N VAL A 27 12.72 -9.99 0.98
CA VAL A 27 11.89 -8.90 1.51
C VAL A 27 12.53 -8.33 2.75
N LYS A 28 12.60 -7.01 2.89
CA LYS A 28 13.19 -6.32 4.05
C LYS A 28 12.26 -5.21 4.54
N PRO A 29 12.23 -4.92 5.86
CA PRO A 29 11.51 -3.77 6.37
C PRO A 29 12.10 -2.48 5.78
N LEU A 30 11.23 -1.54 5.45
CA LEU A 30 11.60 -0.19 5.04
C LEU A 30 11.65 0.68 6.29
N VAL A 31 12.85 1.13 6.65
CA VAL A 31 13.09 1.98 7.83
C VAL A 31 13.49 3.36 7.37
N GLU A 32 12.76 4.38 7.83
CA GLU A 32 13.01 5.79 7.56
C GLU A 32 12.96 6.56 8.87
N GLN A 33 14.01 7.35 9.15
CA GLN A 33 14.11 8.14 10.39
C GLN A 33 13.89 7.29 11.67
N GLY A 34 14.37 6.04 11.67
CA GLY A 34 14.21 5.10 12.78
C GLY A 34 12.82 4.46 12.90
N LYS A 35 11.90 4.69 11.96
CA LYS A 35 10.54 4.16 11.96
C LYS A 35 10.33 3.14 10.85
N ILE A 36 9.60 2.07 11.12
CA ILE A 36 9.27 1.05 10.12
C ILE A 36 8.03 1.51 9.36
N VAL A 37 8.21 1.99 8.14
CA VAL A 37 7.15 2.61 7.33
C VAL A 37 6.63 1.71 6.21
N GLY A 38 7.13 0.47 6.12
CA GLY A 38 6.76 -0.47 5.06
C GLY A 38 7.76 -1.59 4.87
N PHE A 39 7.83 -2.10 3.65
CA PHE A 39 8.82 -3.08 3.22
C PHE A 39 9.23 -2.83 1.77
N PHE A 40 10.34 -3.42 1.36
CA PHE A 40 10.75 -3.48 -0.03
C PHE A 40 11.14 -4.90 -0.42
N VAL A 41 10.93 -5.22 -1.68
CA VAL A 41 11.29 -6.49 -2.29
C VAL A 41 12.49 -6.27 -3.19
N THR A 42 13.46 -7.17 -3.09
CA THR A 42 14.61 -7.23 -3.99
C THR A 42 14.63 -8.54 -4.76
N ALA A 43 14.91 -8.46 -6.05
CA ALA A 43 15.20 -9.61 -6.90
C ALA A 43 16.55 -9.36 -7.58
N GLU A 44 17.42 -10.36 -7.62
CA GLU A 44 18.75 -10.24 -8.27
C GLU A 44 19.59 -9.06 -7.74
N GLY A 45 19.43 -8.73 -6.45
CA GLY A 45 20.13 -7.60 -5.81
C GLY A 45 19.49 -6.23 -6.06
N GLU A 46 18.50 -6.13 -6.95
CA GLU A 46 17.82 -4.88 -7.30
C GLU A 46 16.49 -4.74 -6.58
N ARG A 47 16.11 -3.50 -6.25
CA ARG A 47 14.81 -3.20 -5.64
C ARG A 47 13.72 -3.17 -6.71
N VAL A 48 12.87 -4.20 -6.72
CA VAL A 48 11.77 -4.35 -7.69
C VAL A 48 10.47 -3.72 -7.22
N ALA A 49 10.23 -3.67 -5.91
CA ALA A 49 9.04 -3.05 -5.35
C ALA A 49 9.32 -2.38 -4.00
N THR A 50 8.64 -1.27 -3.72
CA THR A 50 8.60 -0.63 -2.39
C THR A 50 7.16 -0.40 -2.01
N VAL A 51 6.73 -1.01 -0.91
CA VAL A 51 5.38 -0.87 -0.38
C VAL A 51 5.47 -0.14 0.96
N ARG A 52 4.90 1.06 1.02
CA ARG A 52 4.74 1.82 2.27
C ARG A 52 3.41 1.48 2.90
N LEU A 53 3.36 1.41 4.23
CA LEU A 53 2.11 1.24 4.98
C LEU A 53 1.15 2.41 4.73
N ASP A 54 1.69 3.61 4.54
CA ASP A 54 0.99 4.83 4.11
C ASP A 54 1.97 5.72 3.31
N PRO A 55 1.52 6.43 2.26
CA PRO A 55 2.37 7.25 1.41
C PRO A 55 3.08 8.38 2.16
N LEU A 56 2.51 8.87 3.26
CA LEU A 56 3.06 9.95 4.08
C LEU A 56 3.80 9.42 5.34
N GLY A 57 3.91 8.11 5.51
CA GLY A 57 4.55 7.48 6.67
C GLY A 57 3.77 7.62 7.98
N ARG A 58 2.46 7.83 7.92
CA ARG A 58 1.59 7.99 9.12
C ARG A 58 1.25 6.65 9.76
N ILE A 59 1.04 5.63 8.94
CA ILE A 59 0.95 4.24 9.39
C ILE A 59 2.38 3.69 9.50
N MET A 60 2.72 3.18 10.67
CA MET A 60 4.05 2.65 10.96
C MET A 60 3.92 1.35 11.76
N ALA A 61 4.91 0.48 11.66
CA ALA A 61 5.01 -0.69 12.52
C ALA A 61 5.98 -0.42 13.68
N LEU A 62 5.66 -0.92 14.87
CA LEU A 62 6.58 -0.85 16.01
C LEU A 62 7.67 -1.93 15.95
N ASN A 63 7.35 -3.09 15.38
CA ASN A 63 8.26 -4.22 15.24
C ASN A 63 8.23 -4.79 13.82
N ALA A 64 9.33 -5.46 13.47
CA ALA A 64 9.45 -6.32 12.31
C ALA A 64 10.00 -7.68 12.75
N GLU A 65 9.18 -8.73 12.65
CA GLU A 65 9.58 -10.10 12.98
C GLU A 65 9.76 -10.91 11.69
N ARG A 66 10.78 -11.77 11.67
CA ARG A 66 10.98 -12.74 10.59
C ARG A 66 10.79 -14.15 11.13
N ARG A 67 9.95 -14.94 10.46
CA ARG A 67 9.72 -16.34 10.82
C ARG A 67 9.47 -17.18 9.58
N GLY A 68 10.29 -18.21 9.36
CA GLY A 68 10.02 -19.24 8.33
C GLY A 68 9.74 -18.70 6.92
N GLY A 69 10.50 -17.70 6.45
CA GLY A 69 10.27 -17.10 5.13
C GLY A 69 9.14 -16.06 5.08
N SER A 70 8.67 -15.57 6.23
CA SER A 70 7.82 -14.39 6.34
C SER A 70 8.52 -13.20 7.01
N LEU A 71 8.02 -12.01 6.71
CA LEU A 71 8.30 -10.75 7.39
C LEU A 71 6.96 -10.19 7.87
N ARG A 72 6.77 -10.06 9.18
CA ARG A 72 5.58 -9.49 9.79
C ARG A 72 5.89 -8.14 10.41
N LEU A 73 5.09 -7.13 10.09
CA LEU A 73 5.17 -5.76 10.58
C LEU A 73 3.99 -5.50 11.53
N TYR A 74 4.26 -5.27 12.81
CA TYR A 74 3.22 -5.20 13.86
C TYR A 74 3.74 -4.63 15.20
N PRO A 75 2.84 -4.27 16.13
CA PRO A 75 1.52 -3.74 15.81
C PRO A 75 1.67 -2.52 14.90
N LEU A 76 0.64 -2.25 14.10
CA LEU A 76 0.58 -1.03 13.31
C LEU A 76 0.01 0.11 14.15
N VAL A 77 0.64 1.27 14.07
CA VAL A 77 0.22 2.50 14.74
C VAL A 77 -0.03 3.58 13.71
N CYS A 78 -1.04 4.41 13.96
CA CYS A 78 -1.39 5.56 13.17
C CYS A 78 -2.07 6.60 14.09
N PRO A 79 -1.79 7.92 13.95
CA PRO A 79 -2.48 8.93 14.74
C PRO A 79 -3.99 8.98 14.47
N ASN A 80 -4.39 8.79 13.21
CA ASN A 80 -5.78 8.74 12.79
C ASN A 80 -5.89 7.98 11.45
N PRO A 81 -6.62 6.84 11.38
CA PRO A 81 -7.33 6.17 12.47
C PRO A 81 -6.42 5.70 13.61
N THR A 82 -6.99 5.51 14.81
CA THR A 82 -6.33 4.66 15.81
C THR A 82 -6.52 3.20 15.42
N LEU A 83 -5.43 2.44 15.43
CA LEU A 83 -5.40 1.05 15.03
C LEU A 83 -5.29 0.15 16.26
N GLY A 84 -6.05 -0.95 16.28
CA GLY A 84 -5.99 -1.97 17.32
C GLY A 84 -4.71 -2.81 17.23
N GLU A 85 -4.32 -3.42 18.34
CA GLU A 85 -3.08 -4.20 18.49
C GLU A 85 -3.00 -5.39 17.53
N GLY A 86 -4.14 -5.90 17.06
CA GLY A 86 -4.22 -6.96 16.06
C GLY A 86 -3.90 -6.51 14.63
N SER A 87 -3.59 -5.22 14.40
CA SER A 87 -3.25 -4.70 13.08
C SER A 87 -1.84 -5.09 12.65
N PHE A 88 -1.70 -5.63 11.44
CA PHE A 88 -0.43 -6.08 10.88
C PHE A 88 -0.38 -6.04 9.36
N VAL A 89 0.84 -6.06 8.82
CA VAL A 89 1.14 -6.44 7.44
C VAL A 89 2.16 -7.56 7.46
N GLU A 90 1.88 -8.66 6.78
CA GLU A 90 2.74 -9.83 6.69
C GLU A 90 3.04 -10.12 5.22
N VAL A 91 4.32 -10.24 4.91
CA VAL A 91 4.80 -10.67 3.60
C VAL A 91 5.36 -12.07 3.77
N ARG A 92 4.94 -13.02 2.95
CA ARG A 92 5.41 -14.40 2.99
C ARG A 92 5.85 -14.87 1.61
N ALA A 93 6.80 -15.80 1.56
CA ALA A 93 7.12 -16.49 0.34
C ALA A 93 5.87 -17.16 -0.26
N ASN A 94 5.74 -17.07 -1.58
CA ASN A 94 4.73 -17.81 -2.31
C ASN A 94 5.36 -19.13 -2.80
N PRO A 95 4.88 -20.30 -2.34
CA PRO A 95 5.48 -21.58 -2.73
C PRO A 95 5.24 -21.93 -4.19
N GLU A 96 4.15 -21.44 -4.80
CA GLU A 96 3.79 -21.75 -6.19
C GLU A 96 4.54 -20.83 -7.18
N GLU A 97 4.72 -19.56 -6.80
CA GLU A 97 5.45 -18.56 -7.58
C GLU A 97 6.48 -17.82 -6.71
N PRO A 98 7.65 -18.42 -6.42
CA PRO A 98 8.63 -17.89 -5.46
C PRO A 98 9.11 -16.46 -5.72
N GLN A 99 9.00 -15.97 -6.96
CA GLN A 99 9.33 -14.59 -7.32
C GLN A 99 8.30 -13.55 -6.87
N PHE A 100 7.05 -13.95 -6.60
CA PHE A 100 5.94 -13.06 -6.28
C PHE A 100 5.41 -13.33 -4.87
N PRO A 101 5.90 -12.61 -3.84
CA PRO A 101 5.50 -12.87 -2.47
C PRO A 101 4.03 -12.53 -2.22
N ILE A 102 3.40 -13.26 -1.30
CA ILE A 102 2.04 -12.97 -0.83
C ILE A 102 2.11 -11.93 0.28
N VAL A 103 1.26 -10.90 0.20
CA VAL A 103 1.09 -9.87 1.21
C VAL A 103 -0.29 -10.02 1.84
N LYS A 104 -0.34 -10.31 3.13
CA LYS A 104 -1.55 -10.32 3.95
C LYS A 104 -1.57 -9.10 4.85
N PHE A 105 -2.74 -8.51 5.05
CA PHE A 105 -2.89 -7.37 5.94
C PHE A 105 -4.17 -7.45 6.74
N ARG A 106 -4.14 -6.81 7.91
CA ARG A 106 -5.29 -6.58 8.78
C ARG A 106 -5.14 -5.22 9.43
N LEU A 107 -6.18 -4.39 9.34
CA LEU A 107 -6.27 -3.09 10.00
C LEU A 107 -7.53 -3.08 10.86
N GLU A 108 -7.36 -3.05 12.16
CA GLU A 108 -8.45 -2.92 13.13
C GLU A 108 -8.67 -1.44 13.41
N ILE A 109 -9.62 -0.81 12.72
CA ILE A 109 -9.90 0.62 12.82
C ILE A 109 -10.76 0.85 14.06
N GLU A 110 -10.15 1.12 15.21
CA GLU A 110 -10.89 1.32 16.45
C GLU A 110 -11.67 2.64 16.43
N ARG A 111 -11.01 3.73 16.04
CA ARG A 111 -11.59 5.06 15.93
C ARG A 111 -11.05 5.78 14.71
N PHE A 112 -11.92 6.55 14.07
CA PHE A 112 -11.57 7.42 12.96
C PHE A 112 -12.21 8.79 13.18
N ASN A 113 -11.42 9.85 13.05
CA ASN A 113 -11.89 11.23 13.14
C ASN A 113 -11.84 11.88 11.75
N PRO A 114 -12.98 12.07 11.06
CA PRO A 114 -13.02 12.70 9.74
C PRO A 114 -12.42 14.11 9.73
N THR A 115 -12.73 14.95 10.72
CA THR A 115 -12.21 16.32 10.79
C THR A 115 -10.69 16.36 10.90
N ALA A 116 -10.11 15.51 11.77
CA ALA A 116 -8.66 15.42 11.90
C ALA A 116 -8.00 14.86 10.64
N TRP A 117 -8.66 13.90 9.98
CA TRP A 117 -8.19 13.32 8.72
C TRP A 117 -8.17 14.37 7.61
N GLU A 118 -9.26 15.10 7.42
CA GLU A 118 -9.38 16.14 6.41
C GLU A 118 -8.42 17.30 6.65
N ALA A 119 -8.23 17.71 7.91
CA ALA A 119 -7.25 18.73 8.27
C ALA A 119 -5.82 18.30 7.91
N GLU A 120 -5.52 17.00 8.01
CA GLU A 120 -4.20 16.48 7.70
C GLU A 120 -4.02 16.22 6.21
N VAL A 121 -4.87 15.42 5.57
CA VAL A 121 -4.65 14.94 4.20
C VAL A 121 -5.64 15.47 3.17
N GLY A 122 -6.65 16.22 3.61
CA GLY A 122 -7.74 16.69 2.78
C GLY A 122 -8.89 15.69 2.68
N VAL A 123 -9.89 16.06 1.88
CA VAL A 123 -11.10 15.27 1.62
C VAL A 123 -10.75 14.09 0.71
N LEU A 124 -10.11 13.06 1.28
CA LEU A 124 -9.60 11.88 0.58
C LEU A 124 -10.00 10.62 1.35
N PRO A 125 -10.12 9.43 0.72
CA PRO A 125 -10.43 8.20 1.46
C PRO A 125 -9.28 7.80 2.38
N PHE A 126 -9.61 7.04 3.45
CA PHE A 126 -8.57 6.37 4.24
C PHE A 126 -7.80 5.42 3.32
N HIS A 127 -6.48 5.59 3.24
CA HIS A 127 -5.62 4.89 2.29
C HIS A 127 -4.41 4.29 2.98
N PHE A 128 -3.97 3.15 2.48
CA PHE A 128 -2.92 2.32 3.08
C PHE A 128 -2.27 1.43 2.01
N LEU A 129 -1.10 0.88 2.31
CA LEU A 129 -0.34 0.00 1.42
C LEU A 129 -0.09 0.63 0.04
N SER A 130 0.58 1.78 0.02
CA SER A 130 0.92 2.47 -1.23
C SER A 130 2.20 1.93 -1.85
N CYS A 131 2.23 1.83 -3.18
CA CYS A 131 3.42 1.50 -3.95
C CYS A 131 3.64 2.53 -5.06
N SER A 132 4.86 3.09 -5.10
CA SER A 132 5.27 4.07 -6.10
C SER A 132 6.13 3.41 -7.18
N LEU A 133 5.91 3.83 -8.42
CA LEU A 133 6.80 3.58 -9.55
C LEU A 133 6.98 4.90 -10.31
N PRO A 134 7.93 5.76 -9.89
CA PRO A 134 8.11 7.07 -10.50
C PRO A 134 8.38 7.00 -12.00
N GLY A 135 7.68 7.83 -12.76
CA GLY A 135 7.71 7.88 -14.21
C GLY A 135 6.86 6.80 -14.89
N ALA A 136 6.05 6.03 -14.17
CA ALA A 136 5.14 5.07 -14.77
C ALA A 136 4.14 5.76 -15.71
N GLU A 137 4.08 5.33 -16.97
CA GLU A 137 3.17 5.89 -17.97
C GLU A 137 1.73 5.39 -17.78
N ILE A 138 1.54 4.19 -17.23
CA ILE A 138 0.24 3.55 -17.13
C ILE A 138 -0.11 3.20 -15.69
N PHE A 139 -1.28 3.64 -15.25
CA PHE A 139 -2.00 3.11 -14.10
C PHE A 139 -2.91 1.99 -14.55
N LEU A 140 -2.78 0.83 -13.94
CA LEU A 140 -3.59 -0.33 -14.26
C LEU A 140 -4.66 -0.53 -13.18
N GLN A 141 -5.92 -0.63 -13.63
CA GLN A 141 -7.07 -0.83 -12.75
C GLN A 141 -8.18 -1.50 -13.55
N ARG A 142 -8.82 -2.56 -13.01
CA ARG A 142 -10.00 -3.21 -13.65
C ARG A 142 -9.73 -3.82 -15.04
N GLY A 143 -8.47 -4.09 -15.39
CA GLY A 143 -8.10 -4.47 -16.75
C GLY A 143 -8.05 -3.31 -17.74
N TRP A 144 -8.16 -2.06 -17.26
CA TRP A 144 -7.94 -0.86 -18.07
C TRP A 144 -6.51 -0.36 -17.89
N SER A 145 -5.92 0.05 -19.00
CA SER A 145 -4.67 0.82 -19.05
C SER A 145 -5.02 2.30 -19.06
N ILE A 146 -4.94 2.94 -17.90
CA ILE A 146 -5.26 4.35 -17.72
C ILE A 146 -3.95 5.14 -17.80
N PRO A 147 -3.80 6.09 -18.74
CA PRO A 147 -2.58 6.87 -18.82
C PRO A 147 -2.42 7.74 -17.56
N THR A 148 -1.21 7.79 -17.03
CA THR A 148 -0.86 8.73 -15.96
C THR A 148 -0.53 10.10 -16.56
N PRO A 149 -0.45 11.16 -15.74
CA PRO A 149 0.00 12.48 -16.19
C PRO A 149 1.41 12.54 -16.77
N ILE A 150 2.18 11.45 -16.74
CA ILE A 150 3.46 11.34 -17.42
C ILE A 150 3.29 11.37 -18.94
N ILE A 151 2.26 10.70 -19.47
CA ILE A 151 2.01 10.61 -20.93
C ILE A 151 0.74 11.32 -21.38
N ASP A 152 -0.27 11.43 -20.53
CA ASP A 152 -1.50 12.16 -20.81
C ASP A 152 -2.11 12.69 -19.50
N ASP A 153 -2.07 14.01 -19.33
CA ASP A 153 -2.62 14.67 -18.15
C ASP A 153 -4.14 14.94 -18.27
N TYR A 154 -4.75 14.66 -19.42
CA TYR A 154 -6.17 14.93 -19.62
C TYR A 154 -7.07 14.10 -18.70
N PRO A 155 -6.97 12.75 -18.63
CA PRO A 155 -7.94 11.95 -17.90
C PRO A 155 -8.01 12.23 -16.40
N LEU A 156 -6.89 12.66 -15.81
CA LEU A 156 -6.78 12.94 -14.38
C LEU A 156 -6.80 14.44 -14.04
N LEU A 157 -5.96 15.24 -14.70
CA LEU A 157 -5.72 16.64 -14.30
C LEU A 157 -6.61 17.64 -15.04
N LYS A 158 -6.89 17.43 -16.34
CA LYS A 158 -7.57 18.45 -17.18
C LYS A 158 -9.01 18.15 -17.56
N ALA A 159 -9.51 16.91 -17.46
CA ALA A 159 -10.83 16.54 -17.99
C ALA A 159 -11.99 17.36 -17.38
N THR A 160 -12.51 18.38 -18.08
CA THR A 160 -13.60 19.25 -17.62
C THR A 160 -14.93 18.89 -18.30
N GLY A 161 -15.92 18.47 -17.51
CA GLY A 161 -17.36 18.54 -17.85
C GLY A 161 -17.85 17.93 -19.18
N GLY A 162 -17.41 16.74 -19.58
CA GLY A 162 -17.88 16.05 -20.79
C GLY A 162 -18.11 14.54 -20.63
N VAL A 163 -18.45 13.85 -21.74
CA VAL A 163 -18.49 12.38 -21.81
C VAL A 163 -17.06 11.87 -21.67
N GLY A 164 -16.72 11.24 -20.53
CA GLY A 164 -15.37 10.72 -20.27
C GLY A 164 -14.69 11.17 -18.97
N VAL A 165 -15.30 12.06 -18.17
CA VAL A 165 -14.73 12.60 -16.92
C VAL A 165 -14.84 11.59 -15.74
N TRP A 166 -14.63 10.31 -16.00
CA TRP A 166 -14.90 9.24 -15.02
C TRP A 166 -13.64 8.73 -14.31
N ILE A 167 -12.45 9.11 -14.77
CA ILE A 167 -11.18 8.67 -14.20
C ILE A 167 -10.77 9.51 -13.00
N ALA A 168 -10.88 10.84 -13.04
CA ALA A 168 -10.63 11.66 -11.87
C ALA A 168 -11.72 11.42 -10.79
N SER A 169 -11.32 11.42 -9.52
CA SER A 169 -12.29 11.38 -8.44
C SER A 169 -13.04 12.71 -8.32
N ARG A 170 -14.19 12.68 -7.64
CA ARG A 170 -14.96 13.89 -7.32
C ARG A 170 -14.31 14.75 -6.25
N TRP A 171 -13.42 14.17 -5.45
CA TRP A 171 -12.85 14.79 -4.26
C TRP A 171 -11.46 15.38 -4.48
N SER A 172 -10.70 14.92 -5.48
CA SER A 172 -9.40 15.49 -5.81
C SER A 172 -8.97 15.20 -7.24
N ARG A 173 -8.49 16.24 -7.93
CA ARG A 173 -7.88 16.10 -9.26
C ARG A 173 -6.55 15.35 -9.28
N ASN A 174 -5.93 15.15 -8.11
CA ASN A 174 -4.71 14.35 -8.03
C ASN A 174 -5.01 12.86 -7.83
N TRP A 175 -6.27 12.46 -7.75
CA TRP A 175 -6.68 11.09 -7.43
C TRP A 175 -7.62 10.54 -8.49
N THR A 176 -7.42 9.28 -8.85
CA THR A 176 -8.43 8.57 -9.63
C THR A 176 -9.65 8.26 -8.75
N TYR A 177 -10.79 8.00 -9.38
CA TYR A 177 -11.89 7.29 -8.74
C TYR A 177 -11.40 5.96 -8.11
N ALA A 178 -12.13 5.50 -7.11
CA ALA A 178 -11.71 4.39 -6.25
C ALA A 178 -12.80 3.30 -6.14
N PRO A 179 -13.09 2.59 -7.25
CA PRO A 179 -14.07 1.51 -7.24
C PRO A 179 -13.60 0.36 -6.33
N PRO A 180 -14.54 -0.38 -5.70
CA PRO A 180 -14.20 -1.61 -4.99
C PRO A 180 -13.55 -2.64 -5.92
N ILE A 181 -12.49 -3.31 -5.46
CA ILE A 181 -11.78 -4.36 -6.19
C ILE A 181 -12.74 -5.49 -6.56
N GLY A 182 -13.71 -5.81 -5.69
CA GLY A 182 -14.79 -6.75 -5.98
C GLY A 182 -15.59 -6.48 -7.26
N ALA A 183 -15.60 -5.24 -7.76
CA ALA A 183 -16.26 -4.84 -9.00
C ALA A 183 -15.31 -4.82 -10.23
N TYR A 184 -14.08 -5.31 -10.06
CA TYR A 184 -13.07 -5.33 -11.13
C TYR A 184 -13.25 -6.60 -11.95
N PRO A 185 -13.36 -6.52 -13.29
CA PRO A 185 -13.30 -7.71 -14.13
C PRO A 185 -11.98 -8.47 -13.92
N ILE A 186 -10.87 -7.74 -13.85
CA ILE A 186 -9.54 -8.27 -13.52
C ILE A 186 -9.09 -7.63 -12.19
N PRO A 187 -8.99 -8.38 -11.08
CA PRO A 187 -8.80 -7.85 -9.72
C PRO A 187 -7.35 -7.50 -9.41
N TYR A 188 -6.75 -6.67 -10.26
CA TYR A 188 -5.42 -6.15 -10.01
C TYR A 188 -5.42 -4.62 -10.04
N VAL A 189 -4.41 -4.06 -9.39
CA VAL A 189 -4.11 -2.64 -9.42
C VAL A 189 -2.60 -2.47 -9.44
N GLY A 190 -2.07 -1.58 -10.27
CA GLY A 190 -0.63 -1.43 -10.39
C GLY A 190 -0.19 -0.25 -11.22
N LEU A 191 1.12 -0.14 -11.38
CA LEU A 191 1.78 0.84 -12.24
C LEU A 191 2.71 0.12 -13.20
N TRP A 192 2.67 0.55 -14.45
CA TRP A 192 3.54 0.07 -15.51
C TRP A 192 4.30 1.23 -16.11
N LYS A 193 5.63 1.08 -16.06
CA LYS A 193 6.61 1.95 -16.70
C LYS A 193 7.11 1.28 -17.99
N ALA A 194 6.35 1.43 -19.06
CA ALA A 194 6.56 0.82 -20.37
C ALA A 194 7.94 1.15 -20.95
N SER A 195 8.40 2.40 -20.85
CA SER A 195 9.72 2.79 -21.35
C SER A 195 10.89 2.05 -20.70
N GLU A 196 10.70 1.45 -19.52
CA GLU A 196 11.70 0.66 -18.81
C GLU A 196 11.32 -0.82 -18.70
N GLY A 197 10.20 -1.25 -19.28
CA GLY A 197 9.66 -2.60 -19.13
C GLY A 197 9.27 -2.98 -17.70
N ARG A 198 9.08 -2.00 -16.81
CA ARG A 198 8.90 -2.24 -15.36
C ARG A 198 7.45 -2.24 -14.96
N LEU A 199 7.02 -3.27 -14.24
CA LEU A 199 5.68 -3.38 -13.67
C LEU A 199 5.79 -3.58 -12.15
N VAL A 200 4.86 -3.00 -11.40
CA VAL A 200 4.51 -3.45 -10.05
C VAL A 200 3.00 -3.41 -9.85
N ALA A 201 2.42 -4.48 -9.33
CA ALA A 201 0.98 -4.61 -9.14
C ALA A 201 0.63 -5.47 -7.92
N TYR A 202 -0.56 -5.21 -7.37
CA TYR A 202 -1.22 -6.09 -6.41
C TYR A 202 -2.26 -6.91 -7.15
N ASP A 203 -2.07 -8.23 -7.19
CA ASP A 203 -3.00 -9.17 -7.79
C ASP A 203 -3.85 -9.85 -6.71
N PHE A 204 -5.16 -9.61 -6.75
CA PHE A 204 -6.15 -10.19 -5.86
C PHE A 204 -6.91 -11.36 -6.53
N LEU A 205 -6.50 -11.86 -7.70
CA LEU A 205 -7.17 -12.98 -8.35
C LEU A 205 -7.17 -14.25 -7.46
N PRO A 206 -6.05 -14.64 -6.82
CA PRO A 206 -6.06 -15.75 -5.88
C PRO A 206 -7.02 -15.52 -4.69
N THR A 207 -7.02 -14.31 -4.12
CA THR A 207 -7.89 -13.92 -3.00
C THR A 207 -9.36 -14.04 -3.36
N ARG A 208 -9.73 -13.56 -4.56
CA ARG A 208 -11.08 -13.68 -5.10
C ARG A 208 -11.55 -15.13 -5.18
N ILE A 209 -10.70 -16.01 -5.68
CA ILE A 209 -11.05 -17.42 -5.87
C ILE A 209 -11.18 -18.13 -4.51
N LEU A 210 -10.32 -17.80 -3.55
CA LEU A 210 -10.17 -18.59 -2.32
C LEU A 210 -11.03 -18.11 -1.14
N ASP A 211 -11.18 -16.80 -0.92
CA ASP A 211 -11.94 -16.30 0.24
C ASP A 211 -12.80 -15.05 -0.01
N ASN A 212 -12.67 -14.40 -1.17
CA ASN A 212 -13.47 -13.23 -1.57
C ASN A 212 -13.33 -12.02 -0.62
N THR A 213 -12.26 -11.92 0.16
CA THR A 213 -12.05 -10.79 1.09
C THR A 213 -11.74 -9.47 0.38
N GLU A 214 -11.23 -9.52 -0.85
CA GLU A 214 -10.88 -8.35 -1.67
C GLU A 214 -12.09 -7.48 -2.02
N LYS A 215 -13.31 -8.03 -1.98
CA LYS A 215 -14.54 -7.27 -2.26
C LYS A 215 -14.78 -6.11 -1.30
N TYR A 216 -14.15 -6.15 -0.13
CA TYR A 216 -14.20 -5.10 0.89
C TYR A 216 -13.04 -4.11 0.80
N ILE A 217 -12.28 -4.11 -0.29
CA ILE A 217 -11.15 -3.22 -0.53
C ILE A 217 -11.41 -2.43 -1.81
N ALA A 218 -11.01 -1.16 -1.85
CA ALA A 218 -10.95 -0.37 -3.08
C ALA A 218 -9.50 0.03 -3.37
N SER A 219 -9.23 0.52 -4.57
CA SER A 219 -7.90 1.03 -4.93
C SER A 219 -7.96 2.27 -5.81
N ALA A 220 -6.91 3.07 -5.76
CA ALA A 220 -6.79 4.31 -6.53
C ALA A 220 -5.34 4.62 -6.86
N TYR A 221 -5.16 5.46 -7.86
CA TYR A 221 -3.89 6.12 -8.16
C TYR A 221 -3.90 7.56 -7.67
N CYS A 222 -2.74 8.01 -7.19
CA CYS A 222 -2.47 9.37 -6.78
C CYS A 222 -1.28 9.94 -7.56
N TRP A 223 -1.51 11.03 -8.29
CA TRP A 223 -0.46 11.81 -8.93
C TRP A 223 0.39 12.55 -7.88
N ARG A 224 -0.27 13.20 -6.91
CA ARG A 224 0.39 13.99 -5.87
C ARG A 224 -0.45 14.08 -4.60
N LEU A 225 0.19 13.78 -3.48
CA LEU A 225 -0.30 14.04 -2.12
C LEU A 225 0.86 14.59 -1.29
N LYS A 226 0.89 15.91 -1.06
CA LYS A 226 1.99 16.59 -0.35
C LYS A 226 3.36 16.21 -0.94
N SER A 227 4.21 15.56 -0.16
CA SER A 227 5.53 15.07 -0.57
C SER A 227 5.50 13.76 -1.36
N ALA A 228 4.43 12.97 -1.25
CA ALA A 228 4.25 11.73 -2.00
C ALA A 228 3.71 12.00 -3.40
N ARG A 229 4.17 11.20 -4.37
CA ARG A 229 3.81 11.33 -5.78
C ARG A 229 3.77 9.96 -6.45
N GLU A 230 2.98 9.87 -7.52
CA GLU A 230 3.02 8.76 -8.48
C GLU A 230 2.96 7.38 -7.82
N PHE A 231 1.87 7.14 -7.10
CA PHE A 231 1.64 5.88 -6.40
C PHE A 231 0.23 5.36 -6.60
N PHE A 232 0.07 4.05 -6.59
CA PHE A 232 -1.21 3.42 -6.35
C PHE A 232 -1.30 2.96 -4.90
N THR A 233 -2.52 2.82 -4.38
CA THR A 233 -2.77 2.49 -2.98
C THR A 233 -4.07 1.71 -2.83
N LEU A 234 -4.18 0.95 -1.74
CA LEU A 234 -5.46 0.47 -1.27
C LEU A 234 -6.17 1.57 -0.49
N VAL A 235 -7.49 1.56 -0.53
CA VAL A 235 -8.33 2.50 0.20
C VAL A 235 -9.48 1.77 0.90
N PHE A 236 -9.91 2.32 2.02
CA PHE A 236 -11.12 1.89 2.71
C PHE A 236 -12.27 1.91 1.70
N PRO A 237 -13.08 0.84 1.63
CA PRO A 237 -13.99 0.62 0.53
C PRO A 237 -14.97 1.78 0.36
N HIS A 238 -15.11 2.22 -0.88
CA HIS A 238 -16.21 3.09 -1.29
C HIS A 238 -17.47 2.25 -1.39
N GLY A 239 -18.29 2.30 -0.34
CA GLY A 239 -19.55 1.55 -0.27
C GLY A 239 -20.68 2.36 0.35
N ALA A 240 -21.43 3.09 -0.49
CA ALA A 240 -22.85 3.45 -0.37
C ALA A 240 -23.26 4.25 -1.65
N PRO A 241 -24.54 4.29 -2.06
CA PRO A 241 -25.09 3.78 -3.34
C PRO A 241 -24.43 4.19 -4.69
N LYS A 242 -23.39 5.03 -4.73
CA LYS A 242 -22.60 5.37 -5.92
C LYS A 242 -21.09 5.31 -5.62
N TYR A 243 -20.33 4.54 -6.40
CA TYR A 243 -18.88 4.27 -6.25
C TYR A 243 -17.94 5.50 -6.37
N VAL A 244 -18.50 6.69 -6.51
CA VAL A 244 -17.81 7.98 -6.66
C VAL A 244 -17.92 8.87 -5.42
N ASP A 245 -18.62 8.41 -4.38
CA ASP A 245 -18.82 9.17 -3.14
C ASP A 245 -17.82 8.71 -2.07
N LEU A 246 -17.31 9.67 -1.31
CA LEU A 246 -16.32 9.44 -0.27
C LEU A 246 -16.96 8.80 0.96
N ARG A 247 -16.35 7.73 1.50
CA ARG A 247 -16.76 7.09 2.75
C ARG A 247 -15.58 6.99 3.70
N TYR A 248 -15.79 7.48 4.92
CA TYR A 248 -14.85 7.29 6.02
C TYR A 248 -15.19 6.06 6.86
N PRO A 249 -14.18 5.43 7.51
CA PRO A 249 -14.42 4.49 8.59
C PRO A 249 -15.24 5.14 9.71
N LYS A 250 -16.08 4.36 10.38
CA LYS A 250 -16.89 4.79 11.53
C LYS A 250 -16.25 4.43 12.88
N GLY A 251 -15.24 3.57 12.88
CA GLY A 251 -14.69 2.92 14.07
C GLY A 251 -15.35 1.57 14.32
N GLY A 252 -14.57 0.63 14.86
CA GLY A 252 -14.95 -0.77 15.08
C GLY A 252 -14.86 -1.66 13.84
N GLU A 253 -14.42 -1.12 12.69
CA GLU A 253 -14.29 -1.91 11.46
C GLU A 253 -12.95 -2.64 11.38
N VAL A 254 -12.96 -3.81 10.76
CA VAL A 254 -11.74 -4.54 10.40
C VAL A 254 -11.64 -4.59 8.88
N VAL A 255 -10.49 -4.15 8.36
CA VAL A 255 -10.14 -4.24 6.95
C VAL A 255 -9.04 -5.28 6.82
N GLU A 256 -9.36 -6.43 6.24
CA GLU A 256 -8.40 -7.51 6.05
C GLU A 256 -8.57 -8.16 4.69
N SER A 257 -7.44 -8.49 4.07
CA SER A 257 -7.37 -9.23 2.83
C SER A 257 -5.91 -9.64 2.57
N TRP A 258 -5.65 -10.15 1.38
CA TRP A 258 -4.31 -10.45 0.91
C TRP A 258 -4.22 -10.31 -0.61
N PHE A 259 -3.01 -10.23 -1.14
CA PHE A 259 -2.74 -10.19 -2.58
C PHE A 259 -1.36 -10.79 -2.87
N THR A 260 -1.13 -11.15 -4.12
CA THR A 260 0.20 -11.45 -4.65
C THR A 260 0.85 -10.15 -5.12
N LEU A 261 2.06 -9.85 -4.66
CA LEU A 261 2.83 -8.70 -5.13
C LEU A 261 3.60 -9.09 -6.40
N VAL A 262 3.05 -8.70 -7.55
CA VAL A 262 3.60 -9.01 -8.88
C VAL A 262 4.49 -7.87 -9.34
N TRP A 263 5.58 -8.22 -10.02
CA TRP A 263 6.49 -7.26 -10.63
C TRP A 263 7.08 -7.83 -11.93
N SER A 264 7.57 -6.96 -12.80
CA SER A 264 8.32 -7.35 -13.99
C SER A 264 9.42 -6.33 -14.27
N LYS A 265 10.49 -6.78 -14.93
CA LYS A 265 11.56 -5.95 -15.51
C LYS A 265 11.62 -6.01 -17.04
N GLU A 266 10.71 -6.77 -17.64
CA GLU A 266 10.72 -7.11 -19.07
C GLU A 266 9.31 -7.11 -19.67
N MET A 267 8.36 -6.46 -19.00
CA MET A 267 7.00 -6.37 -19.52
C MET A 267 7.01 -5.44 -20.75
N PRO A 268 6.63 -5.95 -21.94
CA PRO A 268 6.63 -5.16 -23.18
C PRO A 268 5.67 -3.99 -23.08
#